data_AF-A0A3M2JJ00-F1
#
_entry.id   AF-A0A3M2JJ00-F1
#
_cell.length_a   1.000
_cell.length_b   1.000
_cell.length_c   1.000
_cell.angle_alpha   90.00
_cell.angle_beta   90.00
_cell.angle_gamma   90.00
#
_symmetry.space_group_name_H-M   'P 1'
#
loop_
_entity.id
_entity.type
_entity.pdbx_description
1 polymer ?
#
loop_
_entity_poly.entity_id
_entity_poly.type
_entity_poly.pdbx_seq_one_letter_code
_entity_poly.pdbx_strand_id
1 'polypeptide(L)' 'MVVRRRLPEGSPQPYTDVLGDLLAVDADGVTVRTRRAGDVRVPGAEIALGKVVPPAPVRRPRRPAGG' A
#
# COMPACT_ATOMS: atom_id res chain seq x y z
N MET A 1 -1.31 -5.34 2.82
CA MET A 1 -0.08 -5.39 2.00
C MET A 1 0.26 -4.01 1.45
N VAL A 2 1.50 -3.83 0.98
CA VAL A 2 1.93 -2.70 0.15
C VAL A 2 2.25 -3.21 -1.25
N VAL A 3 1.72 -2.53 -2.27
CA VAL A 3 2.10 -2.68 -3.67
C VAL A 3 2.72 -1.36 -4.12
N ARG A 4 4.01 -1.36 -4.41
CA ARG A 4 4.69 -0.23 -5.03
C ARG A 4 4.45 -0.30 -6.53
N ARG A 5 3.84 0.73 -7.10
CA ARG A 5 3.62 0.85 -8.54
C ARG A 5 4.43 1.99 -9.16
N ARG A 6 4.83 1.81 -10.41
CA ARG A 6 5.41 2.83 -11.27
C ARG A 6 4.36 3.89 -11.60
N LEU A 7 4.81 5.13 -11.74
CA LEU A 7 4.02 6.21 -12.28
C LEU A 7 4.49 6.54 -13.70
N PRO A 8 3.64 7.17 -14.52
CA PRO A 8 4.03 7.61 -15.86
C PRO A 8 5.28 8.49 -15.84
N GLU A 9 6.08 8.42 -16.90
CA GLU A 9 7.24 9.30 -17.08
C GLU A 9 6.83 10.78 -16.97
N GLY A 10 7.70 11.59 -16.37
CA GLY A 10 7.41 13.00 -16.08
C GLY A 10 6.61 13.24 -14.79
N SER A 11 6.18 12.20 -14.09
CA SER A 11 5.61 12.35 -12.74
C SER A 11 6.65 12.91 -11.76
N PRO A 12 6.27 13.76 -10.78
CA PRO A 12 7.21 14.34 -9.82
C PRO A 12 7.99 13.29 -9.00
N GLN A 13 7.42 12.11 -8.81
CA GLN A 13 8.11 10.93 -8.31
C GLN A 13 7.82 9.71 -9.22
N PRO A 14 8.78 8.78 -9.39
CA PRO A 14 8.62 7.65 -10.30
C PRO A 14 7.75 6.51 -9.74
N TYR A 15 7.48 6.51 -8.43
CA TYR A 15 6.73 5.44 -7.77
C TYR A 15 5.72 5.99 -6.77
N THR A 16 4.68 5.20 -6.53
CA THR A 16 3.77 5.40 -5.40
C THR A 16 3.38 4.07 -4.77
N ASP A 17 2.99 4.11 -3.50
CA ASP A 17 2.62 2.92 -2.74
C ASP A 17 1.09 2.84 -2.58
N VAL A 18 0.53 1.70 -2.97
CA VAL A 18 -0.86 1.31 -2.69
C VAL A 18 -0.86 0.42 -1.45
N LEU A 19 -1.48 0.90 -0.39
CA LEU A 19 -1.54 0.22 0.90
C LEU A 19 -2.97 -0.17 1.26
N GLY A 20 -3.19 -1.46 1.51
CA GLY A 20 -4.51 -1.98 1.83
C GLY A 20 -4.58 -3.49 1.86
N ASP A 21 -5.80 -4.03 1.82
CA ASP A 21 -6.05 -5.47 1.82
C ASP A 21 -6.08 -6.01 0.39
N LEU A 22 -5.35 -7.10 0.12
CA LEU A 22 -5.36 -7.73 -1.19
C LEU A 22 -6.69 -8.48 -1.37
N LEU A 23 -7.47 -8.12 -2.38
CA LEU A 23 -8.76 -8.77 -2.66
C LEU A 23 -8.66 -9.80 -3.77
N ALA A 24 -7.90 -9.49 -4.82
CA ALA A 24 -7.78 -10.35 -5.99
C ALA A 24 -6.40 -10.25 -6.62
N VAL A 25 -5.96 -11.36 -7.20
CA VAL A 25 -4.80 -11.47 -8.07
C VAL A 25 -5.25 -12.26 -9.28
N ASP A 26 -4.94 -11.75 -10.47
CA ASP A 26 -5.24 -12.39 -11.73
C ASP A 26 -4.13 -12.07 -12.76
N ALA A 27 -4.32 -12.49 -14.01
CA ALA A 27 -3.32 -12.33 -15.07
C ALA A 27 -3.00 -10.86 -15.39
N ASP A 28 -3.94 -9.93 -15.16
CA ASP A 28 -3.79 -8.52 -15.50
C ASP A 28 -3.20 -7.70 -14.35
N GLY A 29 -3.13 -8.26 -13.13
CA GLY A 29 -2.57 -7.59 -11.96
C GLY A 29 -3.30 -7.89 -10.66
N VAL A 30 -3.45 -6.86 -9.81
CA VAL A 30 -3.97 -7.02 -8.45
C VAL A 30 -5.01 -5.96 -8.11
N THR A 31 -5.97 -6.33 -7.25
CA THR A 31 -6.96 -5.40 -6.68
C THR A 31 -6.73 -5.27 -5.18
N VAL A 32 -6.54 -4.04 -4.71
CA VAL A 32 -6.26 -3.74 -3.30
C VAL A 32 -7.35 -2.83 -2.74
N ARG A 33 -8.00 -3.24 -1.64
CA ARG A 33 -8.92 -2.39 -0.88
C ARG A 33 -8.14 -1.43 0.00
N THR A 34 -8.13 -0.16 -0.37
CA THR A 34 -7.48 0.90 0.40
C THR A 34 -8.47 1.56 1.36
N ARG A 35 -7.96 2.10 2.48
CA ARG A 35 -8.82 2.76 3.48
C ARG A 35 -9.48 4.05 3.01
N ARG A 36 -8.84 4.80 2.10
CA ARG A 36 -9.29 6.15 1.71
C ARG A 36 -9.95 6.20 0.34
N ALA A 37 -9.45 5.45 -0.64
CA ALA A 37 -9.92 5.51 -2.02
C ALA A 37 -10.82 4.33 -2.40
N GLY A 38 -11.07 3.40 -1.48
CA GLY A 38 -11.76 2.14 -1.79
C GLY A 38 -10.86 1.20 -2.59
N ASP A 39 -11.45 0.45 -3.51
CA ASP A 39 -10.77 -0.57 -4.29
C ASP A 39 -9.92 0.06 -5.40
N VAL A 40 -8.63 -0.25 -5.39
CA VAL A 40 -7.65 0.24 -6.37
C VAL A 40 -7.13 -0.94 -7.17
N ARG A 41 -7.30 -0.86 -8.49
CA ARG A 41 -6.71 -1.80 -9.44
C ARG A 41 -5.29 -1.35 -9.79
N VAL A 42 -4.33 -2.26 -9.68
CA VAL A 42 -2.93 -2.04 -10.09
C VAL A 42 -2.58 -3.03 -11.21
N PRO A 43 -2.34 -2.53 -12.44
CA PRO A 43 -1.90 -3.38 -13.55
C PRO A 43 -0.55 -4.05 -13.25
N GLY A 44 -0.39 -5.31 -13.63
CA GLY A 44 0.84 -6.08 -13.39
C GLY A 44 2.10 -5.41 -13.93
N ALA A 45 2.01 -4.78 -15.11
CA ALA A 45 3.12 -4.06 -15.73
C ALA A 45 3.61 -2.85 -14.90
N GLU A 46 2.74 -2.26 -14.10
CA GLU A 46 3.09 -1.13 -13.23
C GLU A 46 3.71 -1.59 -11.90
N ILE A 47 3.55 -2.85 -11.50
CA ILE A 47 4.04 -3.33 -10.21
C ILE A 47 5.56 -3.37 -10.22
N ALA A 48 6.16 -2.65 -9.28
CA ALA A 48 7.60 -2.66 -9.06
C ALA A 48 7.97 -3.61 -7.90
N LEU A 49 7.17 -3.63 -6.84
CA LEU A 49 7.41 -4.46 -5.67
C LEU A 49 6.11 -4.72 -4.89
N GLY A 50 5.97 -5.91 -4.32
CA GLY A 50 4.93 -6.24 -3.36
C GLY A 50 5.54 -6.67 -2.03
N LYS A 51 4.93 -6.26 -0.91
CA LYS A 51 5.25 -6.83 0.40
C LYS A 51 4.04 -6.96 1.31
N VAL A 52 4.02 -8.03 2.11
CA VAL A 52 3.08 -8.16 3.21
C VAL A 52 3.50 -7.19 4.32
N VAL A 53 2.51 -6.50 4.89
CA VAL A 53 2.76 -5.60 6.03
C VAL A 53 2.50 -6.40 7.29
N PRO A 54 3.45 -6.48 8.23
CA PRO A 54 3.19 -7.14 9.51
C PRO A 54 2.10 -6.37 10.30
N PRO A 55 1.38 -7.04 11.20
CA PRO A 55 0.44 -6.38 12.10
C PRO A 55 1.08 -5.19 12.82
N ALA A 56 0.29 -4.14 13.07
CA ALA A 56 0.79 -2.97 13.78
C ALA A 56 1.30 -3.39 15.17
N PRO A 57 2.47 -2.89 15.62
CA PRO A 57 2.98 -3.18 16.95
C PRO A 57 1.95 -2.80 18.03
N VAL A 58 1.93 -3.55 19.13
CA VAL A 58 1.12 -3.20 20.31
C VAL A 58 1.51 -1.79 20.76
N ARG A 59 0.52 -0.89 20.86
CA ARG A 59 0.78 0.49 21.30
C ARG A 59 1.25 0.47 22.75
N ARG A 60 2.42 1.04 23.03
CA ARG A 60 2.86 1.29 24.41
C ARG A 60 2.04 2.44 25.01
N PRO A 61 1.67 2.37 26.31
CA PRO A 61 1.06 3.50 27.00
C PRO A 61 1.95 4.74 26.87
N ARG A 62 1.34 5.90 26.57
CA ARG A 62 2.06 7.17 26.65
C ARG A 62 2.34 7.43 28.13
N ARG A 63 3.61 7.61 28.51
CA ARG A 63 3.96 8.03 29.88
C ARG A 63 3.22 9.34 30.17
N PRO A 64 2.50 9.47 31.31
CA PRO A 64 1.86 10.72 31.66
C PRO A 64 2.92 11.83 31.71
N ALA A 65 2.60 12.99 31.14
CA ALA A 65 3.37 14.20 31.38
C ALA A 65 3.30 14.44 32.90
N GLY A 66 4.44 14.33 33.59
CA GLY A 66 4.48 14.48 35.03
C GLY A 66 4.40 15.95 35.42
N GLY A 67 3.63 16.23 36.48
CA GLY A 67 3.78 17.38 37.38
C GLY A 67 3.27 18.70 36.85
#